data_AF-A0A075FMK0-F1
#
_entry.id   AF-A0A075FMK0-F1
#
_cell.length_a   1.000
_cell.length_b   1.000
_cell.length_c   1.000
_cell.angle_alpha   90.00
_cell.angle_beta   90.00
_cell.angle_gamma   90.00
#
_symmetry.space_group_name_H-M   'P 1'
#
loop_
_entity.id
_entity.type
_entity.pdbx_description
1 polymer ?
#
loop_
_entity_poly.entity_id
_entity_poly.type
_entity_poly.pdbx_seq_one_letter_code
_entity_poly.pdbx_strand_id
1 'polypeptide(L)'
;MQFDPLNDAFTTIYNAEHAGKYEVTVRPASKLLGSMLTIMQKSGYLGEYERLEDGRGGSFRVELIGAINRCGVIKPRHSVQRSDFDKWESRYLPARDFGLLILTTNQGVMHHFDAKKERVGGRLLAYVF
;
A
#
# COMPACT_ATOMS: atom_id res chain seq x y z
N MET A 1 1.59 -22.18 5.55
CA MET A 1 0.79 -21.86 4.35
C MET A 1 0.76 -20.35 4.21
N GLN A 2 1.24 -19.81 3.09
CA GLN A 2 1.07 -18.39 2.77
C GLN A 2 -0.37 -18.20 2.24
N PHE A 3 -1.22 -17.53 3.03
CA PHE A 3 -2.63 -17.35 2.67
C PHE A 3 -2.87 -16.08 1.84
N ASP A 4 -2.08 -15.02 2.05
CA ASP A 4 -2.17 -13.79 1.25
C ASP A 4 -0.80 -13.09 1.16
N PRO A 5 -0.13 -13.20 0.01
CA PRO A 5 1.19 -12.62 -0.19
C PRO A 5 1.24 -11.09 -0.01
N LEU A 6 0.12 -10.39 -0.27
CA LEU A 6 0.07 -8.94 -0.10
C LEU A 6 0.04 -8.57 1.38
N ASN A 7 -0.75 -9.28 2.18
CA ASN A 7 -0.84 -9.03 3.61
C ASN A 7 0.49 -9.30 4.32
N ASP A 8 1.15 -10.40 3.93
CA ASP A 8 2.47 -10.75 4.47
C ASP A 8 3.50 -9.68 4.11
N ALA A 9 3.45 -9.14 2.88
CA ALA A 9 4.35 -8.07 2.45
C ALA A 9 4.18 -6.79 3.28
N PHE A 10 2.95 -6.29 3.43
CA PHE A 10 2.67 -5.10 4.24
C PHE A 10 3.01 -5.30 5.72
N THR A 11 2.75 -6.48 6.27
CA THR A 11 3.10 -6.81 7.66
C THR A 11 4.63 -6.82 7.85
N THR A 12 5.37 -7.35 6.87
CA THR A 12 6.83 -7.39 6.90
C THR A 12 7.43 -5.98 6.83
N ILE A 13 6.88 -5.11 5.96
CA ILE A 13 7.28 -3.70 5.86
C ILE A 13 7.01 -2.98 7.18
N TYR A 14 5.79 -3.09 7.72
CA TYR A 14 5.43 -2.47 9.00
C TYR A 14 6.35 -2.90 10.14
N ASN A 15 6.61 -4.21 10.28
CA ASN A 15 7.48 -4.73 11.33
C ASN A 15 8.94 -4.28 11.16
N ALA A 16 9.40 -4.13 9.92
CA ALA A 16 10.77 -3.66 9.64
C ALA A 16 10.94 -2.17 9.95
N GLU A 17 9.99 -1.33 9.55
CA GLU A 17 9.94 0.11 9.91
C GLU A 17 9.86 0.27 11.43
N HIS A 18 8.96 -0.46 12.10
CA HIS A 18 8.81 -0.38 13.56
C HIS A 18 10.06 -0.86 14.31
N ALA A 19 10.82 -1.79 13.73
CA ALA A 19 12.10 -2.23 14.26
C ALA A 19 13.27 -1.28 13.94
N GLY A 20 13.05 -0.19 13.19
CA GLY A 20 14.08 0.77 12.80
C GLY A 20 15.08 0.22 11.78
N LYS A 21 14.67 -0.73 10.94
CA LYS A 21 15.52 -1.23 9.85
C LYS A 21 15.52 -0.25 8.69
N TYR A 22 16.66 -0.10 8.04
CA TYR A 22 16.83 0.75 6.84
C TYR A 22 16.37 0.07 5.55
N GLU A 23 16.25 -1.25 5.55
CA GLU A 23 15.83 -1.99 4.36
C GLU A 23 15.03 -3.24 4.71
N VAL A 24 14.16 -3.61 3.77
CA VAL A 24 13.35 -4.82 3.87
C VAL A 24 13.23 -5.50 2.52
N THR A 25 13.36 -6.82 2.51
CA THR A 25 13.12 -7.65 1.33
C THR A 25 11.77 -8.34 1.45
N VAL A 26 10.87 -8.06 0.52
CA VAL A 26 9.51 -8.60 0.48
C VAL A 26 9.34 -9.55 -0.69
N ARG A 27 8.72 -10.71 -0.41
CA ARG A 27 8.45 -11.78 -1.37
C ARG A 27 6.97 -12.16 -1.32
N PRO A 28 6.33 -12.52 -2.45
CA PRO A 28 6.81 -12.53 -3.84
C PRO A 28 6.64 -11.17 -4.55
N ALA A 29 7.40 -10.94 -5.62
CA ALA A 29 7.31 -9.72 -6.43
C ALA A 29 6.10 -9.74 -7.38
N SER A 30 4.92 -9.37 -6.87
CA SER A 30 3.71 -9.22 -7.68
C SER A 30 3.61 -7.84 -8.33
N LYS A 31 2.98 -7.76 -9.51
CA LYS A 31 2.70 -6.47 -10.19
C LYS A 31 1.88 -5.53 -9.31
N LEU A 32 0.92 -6.09 -8.56
CA LEU A 32 0.06 -5.33 -7.64
C LEU A 32 0.87 -4.69 -6.52
N LEU A 33 1.77 -5.46 -5.89
CA LEU A 33 2.67 -4.95 -4.86
C LEU A 33 3.58 -3.85 -5.44
N GLY A 34 4.14 -4.06 -6.64
CA GLY A 34 4.94 -3.05 -7.33
C GLY A 34 4.19 -1.72 -7.50
N SER A 35 2.95 -1.75 -7.99
CA SER A 35 2.13 -0.53 -8.13
C SER A 35 1.84 0.15 -6.79
N MET A 36 1.66 -0.60 -5.71
CA MET A 36 1.47 -0.03 -4.37
C MET A 36 2.74 0.62 -3.84
N LEU A 37 3.90 -0.02 -4.01
CA LEU A 37 5.20 0.53 -3.63
C LEU A 37 5.48 1.84 -4.37
N THR A 38 5.17 1.92 -5.67
CA THR A 38 5.29 3.18 -6.43
C THR A 38 4.42 4.29 -5.84
N ILE A 39 3.19 4.00 -5.41
CA ILE A 39 2.30 5.01 -4.79
C ILE A 39 2.87 5.47 -3.44
N MET A 40 3.37 4.53 -2.64
CA MET A 40 3.98 4.83 -1.34
C MET A 40 5.26 5.67 -1.48
N GLN A 41 6.12 5.34 -2.45
CA GLN A 41 7.33 6.12 -2.77
C GLN A 41 6.98 7.54 -3.23
N LYS A 42 6.05 7.69 -4.19
CA LYS A 42 5.61 9.01 -4.68
C LYS A 42 5.03 9.90 -3.60
N SER A 43 4.46 9.29 -2.57
CA SER A 43 3.86 9.98 -1.43
C SER A 43 4.84 10.23 -0.28
N GLY A 44 6.10 9.78 -0.42
CA GLY A 44 7.16 9.99 0.56
C GLY A 44 7.10 9.06 1.78
N TYR A 45 6.46 7.89 1.68
CA TYR A 45 6.46 6.88 2.75
C TYR A 45 7.63 5.90 2.67
N LEU A 46 8.17 5.68 1.47
CA LEU A 46 9.26 4.77 1.19
C LEU A 46 10.36 5.50 0.42
N GLY A 47 11.59 5.01 0.57
CA GLY A 47 12.71 5.42 -0.28
C GLY A 47 12.67 4.71 -1.63
N GLU A 48 13.85 4.45 -2.18
CA GLU A 48 13.97 3.69 -3.42
C GLU A 48 13.61 2.21 -3.21
N TYR A 49 13.12 1.57 -4.26
CA TYR A 49 12.90 0.14 -4.24
C TYR A 49 13.39 -0.52 -5.53
N GLU A 50 13.97 -1.71 -5.38
CA GLU A 50 14.53 -2.50 -6.46
C GLU A 50 13.83 -3.83 -6.57
N ARG A 51 13.55 -4.27 -7.80
CA ARG A 51 13.05 -5.61 -8.07
C ARG A 51 14.23 -6.54 -8.31
N LEU A 52 14.37 -7.53 -7.44
CA LEU A 52 15.36 -8.59 -7.55
C LEU A 52 14.70 -9.83 -8.17
N GLU A 53 15.16 -10.25 -9.34
CA GLU A 53 14.69 -11.49 -9.97
C GLU A 53 15.53 -12.68 -9.51
N ASP A 54 14.89 -13.66 -8.87
CA ASP A 54 15.54 -14.85 -8.29
C ASP A 54 15.10 -16.16 -8.99
N GLY A 55 14.45 -16.06 -10.14
CA GLY A 55 13.88 -17.20 -10.88
C GLY A 55 12.74 -17.92 -10.16
N ARG A 56 12.32 -17.47 -8.96
CA ARG A 56 11.33 -18.11 -8.09
C ARG A 56 10.18 -17.17 -7.69
N GLY A 57 9.87 -16.20 -8.56
CA GLY A 57 8.79 -15.24 -8.36
C GLY A 57 9.27 -13.84 -7.95
N GLY A 58 10.58 -13.64 -7.79
CA GLY A 58 11.20 -12.35 -7.52
C GLY A 58 10.92 -11.83 -6.12
N SER A 59 11.69 -10.80 -5.74
CA SER A 59 11.53 -10.07 -4.49
C SER A 59 11.67 -8.57 -4.74
N PHE A 60 11.10 -7.75 -3.86
CA PHE A 60 11.36 -6.32 -3.83
C PHE A 60 12.25 -6.02 -2.63
N ARG A 61 13.38 -5.37 -2.88
CA ARG A 61 14.17 -4.71 -1.83
C ARG A 61 13.66 -3.29 -1.72
N VAL A 62 13.21 -2.90 -0.54
CA VAL A 62 12.60 -1.60 -0.29
C VAL A 62 13.42 -0.88 0.77
N GLU A 63 13.79 0.36 0.48
CA GLU A 63 14.43 1.26 1.43
C GLU A 63 13.39 1.91 2.34
N LEU A 64 13.67 1.85 3.63
CA LEU A 64 12.83 2.29 4.72
C LEU A 64 13.40 3.58 5.30
N ILE A 65 12.57 4.62 5.33
CA ILE A 65 12.97 5.97 5.75
C ILE A 65 12.45 6.33 7.15
N GLY A 66 11.63 5.47 7.77
CA GLY A 66 11.05 5.73 9.09
C GLY A 66 9.81 6.63 9.04
N ALA A 67 9.15 6.74 7.88
CA ALA A 67 7.98 7.60 7.69
C ALA A 67 6.64 6.87 7.89
N ILE A 68 6.66 5.53 8.01
CA ILE A 68 5.43 4.74 8.12
C ILE A 68 5.10 4.51 9.60
N ASN A 69 3.99 5.08 10.07
CA ASN A 69 3.46 4.78 11.39
C ASN A 69 2.70 3.47 11.41
N ARG A 70 1.88 3.22 10.38
CA ARG A 70 1.11 1.98 10.20
C ARG A 70 0.75 1.76 8.75
N CYS A 71 0.94 0.53 8.28
CA CYS A 71 0.47 0.10 6.96
C CYS A 71 -0.20 -1.27 7.03
N GLY A 72 -1.23 -1.49 6.21
CA GLY A 72 -1.94 -2.76 6.21
C GLY A 72 -2.90 -2.94 5.04
N VAL A 73 -3.26 -4.19 4.78
CA VAL A 73 -4.22 -4.57 3.73
C VAL A 73 -5.65 -4.56 4.30
N ILE A 74 -6.59 -4.03 3.54
CA ILE A 74 -8.01 -3.97 3.90
C ILE A 74 -8.72 -5.25 3.48
N LYS A 75 -9.34 -5.93 4.44
CA LYS A 75 -10.10 -7.17 4.22
C LYS A 75 -11.48 -7.11 4.90
N PRO A 76 -12.56 -7.55 4.21
CA PRO A 76 -12.63 -7.88 2.79
C PRO A 76 -12.41 -6.64 1.90
N ARG A 77 -12.07 -6.84 0.61
CA ARG A 77 -11.88 -5.74 -0.34
C ARG A 77 -13.22 -5.09 -0.65
N HIS A 78 -13.60 -4.09 0.14
CA HIS A 78 -14.89 -3.41 0.02
C HIS A 78 -14.98 -2.61 -1.29
N SER A 79 -16.14 -2.67 -1.93
CA SER A 79 -16.46 -1.77 -3.05
C SER A 79 -16.81 -0.40 -2.48
N VAL A 80 -16.25 0.64 -3.07
CA VAL A 80 -16.37 2.02 -2.61
C VAL A 80 -16.82 2.91 -3.74
N GLN A 81 -17.91 3.64 -3.52
CA GLN A 81 -18.37 4.67 -4.43
C GLN A 81 -17.71 6.01 -4.11
N ARG A 82 -17.77 6.94 -5.05
CA ARG A 82 -17.22 8.29 -4.90
C ARG A 82 -17.75 9.01 -3.65
N SER A 83 -19.02 8.81 -3.31
CA SER A 83 -19.65 9.44 -2.13
C SER A 83 -19.21 8.83 -0.79
N ASP A 84 -18.62 7.63 -0.80
CA ASP A 84 -18.33 6.88 0.41
C ASP A 84 -16.90 7.09 0.93
N PHE A 85 -16.04 7.81 0.20
CA PHE A 85 -14.63 7.96 0.56
C PHE A 85 -14.42 8.53 1.98
N ASP A 86 -15.18 9.55 2.36
CA ASP A 86 -15.04 10.20 3.67
C ASP A 86 -15.33 9.22 4.84
N LYS A 87 -16.25 8.28 4.63
CA LYS A 87 -16.56 7.20 5.60
C LYS A 87 -15.38 6.25 5.78
N TRP A 88 -14.69 5.92 4.69
CA TRP A 88 -13.55 5.01 4.72
C TRP A 88 -12.29 5.67 5.25
N GLU A 89 -12.08 6.95 4.93
CA GLU A 89 -11.02 7.78 5.51
C GLU A 89 -11.18 7.82 7.04
N SER A 90 -12.36 8.16 7.53
CA SER A 90 -12.64 8.22 8.98
C SER A 90 -12.46 6.87 9.70
N ARG A 91 -12.54 5.74 8.98
CA ARG A 91 -12.41 4.40 9.55
C ARG A 91 -10.94 3.96 9.65
N TYR A 92 -10.12 4.31 8.67
CA TYR A 92 -8.77 3.75 8.52
C TYR A 92 -7.66 4.77 8.75
N LEU A 93 -7.92 6.05 8.52
CA LEU A 93 -6.94 7.12 8.70
C LEU A 93 -7.19 7.81 10.05
N PRO A 94 -6.12 8.17 10.79
CA PRO A 94 -6.27 8.76 12.11
C PRO A 94 -6.71 10.23 12.07
N ALA A 95 -6.44 10.95 10.98
CA ALA A 95 -6.81 12.35 10.81
C ALA A 95 -7.15 12.65 9.35
N ARG A 96 -7.89 13.75 9.14
CA ARG A 96 -8.19 14.26 7.80
C ARG A 96 -6.90 14.75 7.13
N ASP A 97 -6.75 14.45 5.84
CA ASP A 97 -5.57 14.80 5.04
C ASP A 97 -4.25 14.15 5.53
N PHE A 98 -4.34 13.15 6.43
CA PHE A 98 -3.20 12.38 6.89
C PHE A 98 -3.35 10.90 6.56
N GLY A 99 -2.40 10.36 5.81
CA GLY A 99 -2.45 8.98 5.35
C GLY A 99 -3.08 8.82 3.98
N LEU A 100 -3.01 7.60 3.47
CA LEU A 100 -3.45 7.21 2.15
C LEU A 100 -4.23 5.92 2.19
N LEU A 101 -5.41 5.96 1.57
CA LEU A 101 -6.10 4.77 1.11
C LEU A 101 -5.68 4.45 -0.31
N ILE A 102 -5.25 3.21 -0.53
CA ILE A 102 -4.93 2.65 -1.84
C ILE A 102 -6.11 1.80 -2.30
N LEU A 103 -6.57 2.04 -3.52
CA LEU A 103 -7.70 1.35 -4.14
C LEU A 103 -7.36 0.92 -5.57
N THR A 104 -8.07 -0.10 -6.04
CA THR A 104 -8.11 -0.45 -7.46
C THR A 104 -9.36 0.15 -8.10
N THR A 105 -9.16 0.78 -9.24
CA THR A 105 -10.22 1.38 -10.07
C THR A 105 -10.18 0.73 -11.46
N ASN A 106 -11.12 1.11 -12.32
CA ASN A 106 -11.08 0.72 -13.74
C ASN A 106 -9.86 1.30 -14.50
N GLN A 107 -9.21 2.34 -13.97
CA GLN A 107 -8.02 2.96 -14.55
C GLN A 107 -6.71 2.45 -13.93
N GLY A 108 -6.78 1.48 -13.01
CA GLY A 108 -5.62 0.91 -12.33
C GLY A 108 -5.61 1.21 -10.83
N VAL A 109 -4.46 0.96 -10.19
CA VAL A 109 -4.26 1.18 -8.76
C VAL A 109 -3.86 2.63 -8.55
N MET A 110 -4.57 3.31 -7.66
CA MET A 110 -4.32 4.71 -7.31
C MET A 110 -4.66 4.95 -5.84
N HIS A 111 -4.30 6.11 -5.33
CA HIS A 111 -4.69 6.52 -3.99
C HIS A 111 -6.00 7.32 -4.03
N HIS A 112 -6.66 7.45 -2.88
CA HIS A 112 -8.00 8.04 -2.79
C HIS A 112 -8.09 9.51 -3.21
N PHE A 113 -7.04 10.32 -3.03
CA PHE A 113 -7.04 11.71 -3.51
C PHE A 113 -7.12 11.77 -5.04
N ASP A 114 -6.31 10.99 -5.75
CA ASP A 114 -6.41 10.83 -7.22
C ASP A 114 -7.80 10.32 -7.63
N ALA A 115 -8.32 9.31 -6.94
CA ALA A 115 -9.64 8.76 -7.26
C ALA A 115 -10.78 9.79 -7.07
N LYS A 116 -10.69 10.63 -6.02
CA LYS A 116 -11.62 11.76 -5.81
C LYS A 116 -11.52 12.78 -6.93
N LYS A 117 -10.31 13.10 -7.41
CA LYS A 117 -10.04 14.04 -8.51
C LYS A 117 -10.60 13.53 -9.84
N GLU A 118 -10.31 12.28 -10.18
CA GLU A 118 -10.79 11.60 -11.39
C GLU A 118 -12.26 11.18 -11.30
N ARG A 119 -12.89 11.38 -10.13
CA ARG A 119 -14.31 11.06 -9.86
C ARG A 119 -14.64 9.59 -10.07
N VAL A 120 -13.68 8.70 -9.79
CA VAL A 120 -13.83 7.25 -9.94
C VAL A 120 -13.98 6.57 -8.58
N GLY A 121 -14.82 5.53 -8.54
CA GLY A 121 -14.89 4.59 -7.42
C GLY A 121 -13.97 3.39 -7.64
N GLY A 122 -14.02 2.42 -6.74
CA GLY A 122 -13.18 1.24 -6.87
C GLY A 122 -13.35 0.23 -5.74
N ARG A 123 -12.28 -0.53 -5.48
CA ARG A 123 -12.19 -1.43 -4.34
C ARG A 123 -11.01 -1.07 -3.47
N LEU A 124 -11.24 -1.00 -2.16
CA LEU A 124 -10.16 -0.76 -1.19
C LEU A 124 -9.21 -1.94 -1.15
N LEU A 125 -7.91 -1.61 -1.14
CA LEU A 125 -6.83 -2.59 -1.10
C LEU A 125 -6.00 -2.46 0.17
N ALA A 126 -5.52 -1.25 0.48
CA ALA A 126 -4.62 -1.04 1.60
C ALA A 126 -4.76 0.38 2.17
N TYR A 127 -4.21 0.57 3.37
CA TYR A 127 -4.02 1.88 3.99
C TYR A 127 -2.57 2.03 4.44
N VAL A 128 -2.07 3.27 4.44
CA VAL A 128 -0.73 3.64 4.89
C VAL A 128 -0.82 5.01 5.56
N PHE A 129 -0.23 5.18 6.74
CA PHE A 129 -0.08 6.47 7.42
C PHE A 129 1.06 6.43 8.43
#